data_AF-A0A919L8P6-F1
#
_entry.id   AF-A0A919L8P6-F1
#
_cell.length_a   1.000
_cell.length_b   1.000
_cell.length_c   1.000
_cell.angle_alpha   90.00
_cell.angle_beta   90.00
_cell.angle_gamma   90.00
#
_symmetry.space_group_name_H-M   'P 1'
#
loop_
_entity.id
_entity.type
_entity.pdbx_description
1 polymer ?
#
loop_
_entity_poly.entity_id
_entity_poly.type
_entity_poly.pdbx_seq_one_letter_code
_entity_poly.pdbx_strand_id
1 'polypeptide(L)'
;MLVLALSVLGAGCSDGGTAARPPSPRPTASSSVSASPPASPSGSPAPPPSTAPRPSRYTQAKLASRPCLALDGHDLAALGISGRGKQESGRNGAVCEWKLAGQNVGLALDLPLSYARTMTKGGRVSQVPVGQHKAVQAEFQKICFIFVAVHDVHRLIGTTTIPDLGVSQEGTCPAGASVAAAALTHIR
;
A
#
# COMPACT_ATOMS: atom_id res chain seq x y z
N MET A 1 8.65 -41.94 26.87
CA MET A 1 7.74 -41.56 27.97
C MET A 1 7.31 -40.12 27.79
N LEU A 2 6.00 -39.92 27.83
CA LEU A 2 5.24 -38.67 27.73
C LEU A 2 5.44 -37.82 28.99
N VAL A 3 5.44 -36.48 28.90
CA VAL A 3 4.56 -35.57 29.69
C VAL A 3 4.42 -34.22 28.95
N LEU A 4 3.18 -33.84 28.63
CA LEU A 4 2.72 -32.53 28.16
C LEU A 4 2.66 -31.50 29.31
N ALA A 5 2.80 -30.22 29.00
CA ALA A 5 2.13 -29.17 29.77
C ALA A 5 1.66 -28.02 28.86
N LEU A 6 0.34 -27.93 28.68
CA LEU A 6 -0.38 -26.74 28.22
C LEU A 6 -0.54 -25.75 29.37
N SER A 7 -0.60 -24.46 29.08
CA SER A 7 -1.12 -23.46 30.00
C SER A 7 -2.05 -22.50 29.25
N VAL A 8 -3.34 -22.68 29.50
CA VAL A 8 -4.42 -21.74 29.21
C VAL A 8 -4.91 -21.26 30.57
N LEU A 9 -4.99 -19.95 30.79
CA LEU A 9 -5.85 -19.36 31.82
C LEU A 9 -6.41 -18.04 31.29
N GLY A 10 -7.72 -18.02 31.10
CA GLY A 10 -8.53 -16.81 31.11
C GLY A 10 -9.04 -16.53 32.53
N ALA A 11 -9.47 -15.28 32.74
CA ALA A 11 -10.30 -14.88 33.86
C ALA A 11 -11.36 -13.91 33.33
N GLY A 12 -12.62 -14.18 33.67
CA GLY A 12 -13.79 -13.33 33.40
C GLY A 12 -14.35 -12.70 34.68
N CYS A 13 -15.56 -12.12 34.52
CA CYS A 13 -16.64 -11.77 35.47
C CYS A 13 -17.26 -10.41 35.01
N SER A 14 -18.43 -10.31 34.36
CA SER A 14 -19.85 -10.58 34.76
C SER A 14 -20.40 -9.75 35.91
N ASP A 15 -21.40 -8.91 35.61
CA ASP A 15 -22.76 -8.79 36.22
C ASP A 15 -23.45 -7.54 35.60
N GLY A 16 -24.74 -7.45 35.26
CA GLY A 16 -25.92 -8.31 35.39
C GLY A 16 -27.12 -7.58 34.72
N GLY A 17 -28.14 -8.32 34.27
CA GLY A 17 -29.35 -7.82 33.57
C GLY A 17 -30.22 -6.85 34.38
N THR A 18 -31.29 -6.24 33.87
CA THR A 18 -32.46 -6.89 33.25
C THR A 18 -33.38 -5.81 32.63
N ALA A 19 -34.12 -6.17 31.57
CA ALA A 19 -35.15 -5.36 30.93
C ALA A 19 -36.53 -5.49 31.62
N ALA A 20 -37.36 -4.43 31.61
CA ALA A 20 -38.84 -4.47 31.44
C ALA A 20 -39.45 -3.05 31.38
N ARG A 21 -40.52 -2.88 30.59
CA ARG A 21 -41.29 -1.65 30.26
C ARG A 21 -42.69 -1.68 30.99
N PRO A 22 -43.65 -0.75 30.74
CA PRO A 22 -44.18 0.34 31.60
C PRO A 22 -45.59 0.04 32.22
N PRO A 23 -46.30 1.00 32.88
CA PRO A 23 -47.24 1.88 32.17
C PRO A 23 -47.39 3.34 32.72
N SER A 24 -48.04 4.20 31.93
CA SER A 24 -48.41 5.61 32.23
C SER A 24 -49.55 5.77 33.25
N PRO A 25 -49.73 6.98 33.81
CA PRO A 25 -50.87 7.81 33.38
C PRO A 25 -50.58 9.33 33.25
N ARG A 26 -51.40 10.01 32.43
CA ARG A 26 -51.55 11.48 32.27
C ARG A 26 -52.52 12.02 33.35
N PRO A 27 -52.49 13.31 33.78
CA PRO A 27 -53.22 14.37 33.07
C PRO A 27 -52.65 15.83 33.16
N THR A 28 -53.12 16.71 32.25
CA THR A 28 -53.31 18.21 32.21
C THR A 28 -52.63 19.16 33.23
N ALA A 29 -52.20 20.39 32.95
CA ALA A 29 -52.70 21.44 32.04
C ALA A 29 -51.64 22.53 31.73
N SER A 30 -51.95 23.34 30.71
CA SER A 30 -51.20 24.42 30.05
C SER A 30 -50.67 25.56 30.91
N SER A 31 -49.56 26.15 30.47
CA SER A 31 -49.38 27.61 30.38
C SER A 31 -48.36 27.94 29.30
N SER A 32 -48.81 28.71 28.32
CA SER A 32 -48.09 29.26 27.18
C SER A 32 -47.35 30.55 27.56
N VAL A 33 -46.09 30.68 27.16
CA VAL A 33 -45.42 31.98 27.02
C VAL A 33 -44.43 31.94 25.84
N SER A 34 -44.49 33.01 25.06
CA SER A 34 -43.89 33.24 23.74
C SER A 34 -42.39 33.57 23.74
N ALA A 35 -41.82 33.46 22.53
CA ALA A 35 -40.65 34.15 21.95
C ALA A 35 -39.26 33.61 22.36
N SER A 36 -38.31 33.28 21.47
CA SER A 36 -38.01 33.74 20.10
C SER A 36 -37.30 32.63 19.29
N PRO A 37 -37.35 32.61 17.94
CA PRO A 37 -36.52 31.69 17.16
C PRO A 37 -35.05 32.16 17.15
N PRO A 38 -34.06 31.27 17.31
CA PRO A 38 -32.66 31.62 17.06
C PRO A 38 -32.45 31.85 15.56
N ALA A 39 -31.62 32.85 15.25
CA ALA A 39 -31.26 33.28 13.90
C ALA A 39 -30.77 32.11 13.03
N SER A 40 -31.23 32.10 11.79
CA SER A 40 -30.71 31.24 10.73
C SER A 40 -29.19 31.40 10.60
N PRO A 41 -28.38 30.33 10.65
CA PRO A 41 -27.08 30.41 10.02
C PRO A 41 -27.33 30.46 8.51
N SER A 42 -26.91 31.55 7.88
CA SER A 42 -26.70 31.60 6.44
C SER A 42 -25.76 30.45 6.08
N GLY A 43 -26.33 29.33 5.68
CA GLY A 43 -25.60 28.14 5.27
C GLY A 43 -24.97 28.42 3.92
N SER A 44 -23.72 28.90 3.92
CA SER A 44 -22.85 28.72 2.76
C SER A 44 -22.87 27.23 2.40
N PRO A 45 -23.12 26.85 1.14
CA PRO A 45 -23.04 25.46 0.75
C PRO A 45 -21.63 24.96 1.08
N ALA A 46 -21.56 23.85 1.83
CA ALA A 46 -20.30 23.18 2.09
C ALA A 46 -19.62 22.92 0.74
N PRO A 47 -18.31 23.23 0.60
CA PRO A 47 -17.61 22.95 -0.63
C PRO A 47 -17.75 21.44 -0.94
N PRO A 48 -17.99 21.07 -2.20
CA PRO A 48 -18.11 19.66 -2.57
C PRO A 48 -16.86 18.90 -2.10
N PRO A 49 -17.00 17.63 -1.68
CA PRO A 49 -15.84 16.84 -1.27
C PRO A 49 -14.83 16.87 -2.41
N SER A 50 -13.65 17.44 -2.12
CA SER A 50 -12.56 17.54 -3.08
C SER A 50 -12.20 16.11 -3.49
N THR A 51 -12.62 15.72 -4.69
CA THR A 51 -12.42 14.35 -5.17
C THR A 51 -10.92 14.19 -5.37
N ALA A 52 -10.28 13.37 -4.54
CA ALA A 52 -8.86 13.10 -4.69
C ALA A 52 -8.57 12.68 -6.14
N PRO A 53 -7.52 13.24 -6.78
CA PRO A 53 -7.16 12.86 -8.13
C PRO A 53 -7.00 11.34 -8.22
N ARG A 54 -7.68 10.72 -9.19
CA ARG A 54 -7.49 9.29 -9.44
C ARG A 54 -6.15 9.09 -10.15
N PRO A 55 -5.36 8.08 -9.77
CA PRO A 55 -4.11 7.78 -10.45
C PRO A 55 -4.37 7.47 -11.93
N SER A 56 -3.48 7.95 -12.80
CA SER A 56 -3.55 7.65 -14.23
C SER A 56 -3.29 6.17 -14.47
N ARG A 57 -4.17 5.49 -15.21
CA ARG A 57 -4.06 4.02 -15.45
C ARG A 57 -3.54 3.71 -16.87
N TYR A 58 -2.68 2.72 -16.98
CA TYR A 58 -1.97 2.33 -18.20
C TYR A 58 -1.97 0.81 -18.38
N THR A 59 -1.80 0.33 -19.62
CA THR A 59 -1.55 -1.10 -19.85
C THR A 59 -0.14 -1.46 -19.38
N GLN A 60 0.06 -2.72 -18.98
CA GLN A 60 1.39 -3.24 -18.65
C GLN A 60 2.40 -3.03 -19.79
N ALA A 61 2.00 -3.25 -21.05
CA ALA A 61 2.87 -3.02 -22.21
C ALA A 61 3.29 -1.54 -22.37
N LYS A 62 2.39 -0.59 -22.09
CA LYS A 62 2.73 0.84 -22.12
C LYS A 62 3.73 1.19 -21.03
N LEU A 63 3.54 0.67 -19.82
CA LEU A 63 4.49 0.87 -18.73
C LEU A 63 5.82 0.14 -18.97
N ALA A 64 5.83 -1.01 -19.62
CA ALA A 64 7.08 -1.71 -19.99
C ALA A 64 7.95 -0.89 -20.96
N SER A 65 7.34 -0.12 -21.87
CA SER A 65 8.08 0.80 -22.75
C SER A 65 8.43 2.14 -22.09
N ARG A 66 7.68 2.54 -21.06
CA ARG A 66 7.82 3.84 -20.37
C ARG A 66 7.63 3.68 -18.85
N PRO A 67 8.55 3.00 -18.15
CA PRO A 67 8.37 2.62 -16.74
C PRO A 67 8.28 3.81 -15.79
N CYS A 68 8.85 4.96 -16.12
CA CYS A 68 8.75 6.16 -15.28
C CYS A 68 7.33 6.76 -15.22
N LEU A 69 6.39 6.29 -16.06
CA LEU A 69 4.98 6.66 -15.96
C LEU A 69 4.23 5.89 -14.86
N ALA A 70 4.86 4.87 -14.27
CA ALA A 70 4.23 4.02 -13.27
C ALA A 70 4.12 4.67 -11.88
N LEU A 71 4.80 5.80 -11.66
CA LEU A 71 4.65 6.63 -10.47
C LEU A 71 4.31 8.05 -10.93
N ASP A 72 3.25 8.63 -10.40
CA ASP A 72 2.94 10.03 -10.62
C ASP A 72 3.48 10.93 -9.50
N GLY A 73 3.23 12.24 -9.59
CA GLY A 73 3.74 13.19 -8.60
C GLY A 73 3.25 12.94 -7.18
N HIS A 74 2.06 12.36 -7.02
CA HIS A 74 1.51 12.00 -5.71
C HIS A 74 2.27 10.81 -5.12
N ASP A 75 2.54 9.76 -5.91
CA ASP A 75 3.28 8.59 -5.42
C ASP A 75 4.72 8.95 -5.08
N LEU A 76 5.38 9.73 -5.93
CA LEU A 76 6.74 10.18 -5.69
C LEU A 76 6.83 10.97 -4.38
N ALA A 77 5.87 11.87 -4.12
CA ALA A 77 5.79 12.62 -2.87
C ALA A 77 5.51 11.71 -1.67
N ALA A 78 4.55 10.79 -1.78
CA ALA A 78 4.19 9.85 -0.71
C ALA A 78 5.34 8.91 -0.33
N LEU A 79 6.17 8.54 -1.31
CA LEU A 79 7.35 7.71 -1.11
C LEU A 79 8.59 8.51 -0.70
N GLY A 80 8.53 9.85 -0.69
CA GLY A 80 9.71 10.70 -0.42
C GLY A 80 10.77 10.63 -1.52
N ILE A 81 10.38 10.27 -2.75
CA ILE A 81 11.26 10.21 -3.92
C ILE A 81 11.35 11.60 -4.54
N SER A 82 12.57 12.14 -4.59
CA SER A 82 12.87 13.38 -5.30
C SER A 82 13.15 13.11 -6.78
N GLY A 83 12.48 13.85 -7.66
CA GLY A 83 12.68 13.79 -9.11
C GLY A 83 11.77 12.79 -9.82
N ARG A 84 11.72 12.88 -11.15
CA ARG A 84 10.80 12.09 -12.00
C ARG A 84 11.30 10.68 -12.34
N GLY A 85 12.48 10.32 -11.84
CA GLY A 85 13.18 9.11 -12.24
C GLY A 85 13.87 9.25 -13.59
N LYS A 86 14.80 8.35 -13.85
CA LYS A 86 15.56 8.28 -15.09
C LYS A 86 15.26 6.96 -15.77
N GLN A 87 14.81 7.03 -17.01
CA GLN A 87 14.61 5.82 -17.81
C GLN A 87 15.94 5.37 -18.39
N GLU A 88 16.32 4.13 -18.12
CA GLU A 88 17.47 3.43 -18.67
C GLU A 88 17.01 2.30 -19.60
N SER A 89 17.80 2.00 -20.62
CA SER A 89 17.55 0.87 -21.51
C SER A 89 18.42 -0.32 -21.10
N GLY A 90 17.81 -1.49 -20.94
CA GLY A 90 18.53 -2.70 -20.55
C GLY A 90 18.20 -3.90 -21.44
N ARG A 91 18.93 -4.99 -21.24
CA ARG A 91 18.75 -6.25 -21.98
C ARG A 91 17.32 -6.81 -21.88
N ASN A 92 16.64 -6.56 -20.76
CA ASN A 92 15.31 -7.11 -20.49
C ASN A 92 14.21 -6.04 -20.55
N GLY A 93 14.45 -4.94 -21.28
CA GLY A 93 13.51 -3.83 -21.41
C GLY A 93 13.98 -2.56 -20.71
N ALA A 94 13.11 -1.55 -20.72
CA ALA A 94 13.36 -0.30 -20.04
C ALA A 94 13.20 -0.45 -18.52
N VAL A 95 14.04 0.26 -17.77
CA VAL A 95 13.98 0.37 -16.31
C VAL A 95 13.80 1.85 -15.99
N CYS A 96 12.99 2.20 -15.00
CA CYS A 96 13.04 3.53 -14.41
C CYS A 96 13.76 3.48 -13.08
N GLU A 97 14.72 4.38 -12.86
CA GLU A 97 15.52 4.44 -11.65
C GLU A 97 15.26 5.73 -10.87
N TRP A 98 15.17 5.60 -9.55
CA TRP A 98 15.05 6.71 -8.61
C TRP A 98 16.06 6.58 -7.48
N LYS A 99 16.36 7.71 -6.85
CA LYS A 99 17.04 7.76 -5.55
C LYS A 99 15.99 7.88 -4.44
N LEU A 100 16.04 6.96 -3.49
CA LEU A 100 15.16 6.93 -2.32
C LEU A 100 16.02 6.72 -1.07
N ALA A 101 16.10 7.72 -0.19
CA ALA A 101 16.79 7.64 1.10
C ALA A 101 18.20 7.01 1.04
N GLY A 102 19.03 7.39 0.05
CA GLY A 102 20.37 6.82 -0.14
C GLY A 102 20.38 5.43 -0.76
N GLN A 103 19.32 5.05 -1.46
CA GLN A 103 19.23 3.80 -2.20
C GLN A 103 18.83 4.07 -3.66
N ASN A 104 19.34 3.26 -4.58
CA ASN A 104 18.86 3.21 -5.95
C ASN A 104 17.71 2.20 -6.02
N VAL A 105 16.54 2.64 -6.49
CA VAL A 105 15.39 1.77 -6.74
C VAL A 105 15.08 1.79 -8.23
N GLY A 106 15.19 0.63 -8.87
CA GLY A 106 14.79 0.42 -10.26
C GLY A 106 13.44 -0.28 -10.34
N LEU A 107 12.59 0.12 -11.29
CA LEU A 107 11.34 -0.54 -11.65
C LEU A 107 11.37 -0.95 -13.13
N ALA A 108 11.05 -2.21 -13.40
CA ALA A 108 10.82 -2.72 -14.74
C ALA A 108 9.53 -3.54 -14.79
N LEU A 109 8.92 -3.58 -15.97
CA LEU A 109 7.70 -4.34 -16.22
C LEU A 109 7.91 -5.28 -17.41
N ASP A 110 7.01 -6.25 -17.54
CA ASP A 110 7.05 -7.29 -18.58
C ASP A 110 8.29 -8.20 -18.51
N LEU A 111 8.88 -8.32 -17.32
CA LEU A 111 10.05 -9.16 -17.09
C LEU A 111 9.69 -10.64 -17.26
N PRO A 112 10.48 -11.43 -18.00
CA PRO A 112 10.20 -12.84 -18.16
C PRO A 112 10.46 -13.59 -16.84
N LEU A 113 9.69 -14.64 -16.58
CA LEU A 113 9.90 -15.50 -15.40
C LEU A 113 11.33 -16.06 -15.30
N SER A 114 11.99 -16.30 -16.44
CA SER A 114 13.40 -16.74 -16.48
C SER A 114 14.33 -15.70 -15.85
N TYR A 115 14.10 -14.41 -16.07
CA TYR A 115 14.88 -13.33 -15.47
C TYR A 115 14.72 -13.34 -13.95
N ALA A 116 13.48 -13.44 -13.45
CA ALA A 116 13.24 -13.55 -12.01
C ALA A 116 13.96 -14.76 -11.41
N ARG A 117 13.84 -15.95 -12.01
CA ARG A 117 14.54 -17.16 -11.56
C ARG A 117 16.05 -16.98 -11.48
N THR A 118 16.64 -16.29 -12.47
CA THR A 118 18.07 -15.97 -12.47
C THR A 118 18.43 -15.04 -11.31
N MET A 119 17.67 -13.96 -11.09
CA MET A 119 17.96 -12.97 -10.05
C MET A 119 17.71 -13.50 -8.63
N THR A 120 16.79 -14.45 -8.46
CA THR A 120 16.52 -15.08 -7.17
C THR A 120 17.50 -16.23 -6.85
N LYS A 121 18.34 -16.65 -7.80
CA LYS A 121 19.19 -17.82 -7.65
C LYS A 121 20.26 -17.59 -6.58
N GLY A 122 20.26 -18.44 -5.54
CA GLY A 122 21.24 -18.37 -4.46
C GLY A 122 21.00 -17.25 -3.44
N GLY A 123 19.91 -16.48 -3.59
CA GLY A 123 19.46 -15.52 -2.59
C GLY A 123 18.52 -16.13 -1.54
N ARG A 124 18.26 -15.37 -0.46
CA ARG A 124 17.19 -15.71 0.48
C ARG A 124 15.84 -15.35 -0.15
N VAL A 125 15.05 -16.35 -0.51
CA VAL A 125 13.76 -16.15 -1.18
C VAL A 125 12.61 -16.29 -0.18
N SER A 126 11.66 -15.35 -0.23
CA SER A 126 10.43 -15.39 0.56
C SER A 126 9.24 -14.86 -0.24
N GLN A 127 8.03 -15.07 0.26
CA GLN A 127 6.82 -14.44 -0.28
C GLN A 127 6.36 -13.31 0.63
N VAL A 128 6.13 -12.14 0.05
CA VAL A 128 5.71 -10.93 0.78
C VAL A 128 4.47 -10.31 0.15
N PRO A 129 3.60 -9.65 0.93
CA PRO A 129 2.49 -8.88 0.37
C PRO A 129 3.02 -7.59 -0.28
N VAL A 130 2.52 -7.27 -1.46
CA VAL A 130 2.77 -6.00 -2.17
C VAL A 130 1.43 -5.47 -2.69
N GLY A 131 0.88 -4.46 -2.01
CA GLY A 131 -0.50 -4.04 -2.22
C GLY A 131 -1.46 -5.21 -2.00
N GLN A 132 -2.29 -5.51 -3.00
CA GLN A 132 -3.22 -6.65 -2.98
C GLN A 132 -2.62 -7.95 -3.57
N HIS A 133 -1.34 -7.94 -3.95
CA HIS A 133 -0.68 -9.04 -4.63
C HIS A 133 0.29 -9.79 -3.71
N LYS A 134 0.53 -11.07 -4.01
CA LYS A 134 1.66 -11.82 -3.46
C LYS A 134 2.86 -11.63 -4.37
N ALA A 135 4.00 -11.28 -3.79
CA ALA A 135 5.25 -11.06 -4.49
C ALA A 135 6.31 -12.06 -4.02
N VAL A 136 7.24 -12.39 -4.91
CA VAL A 136 8.48 -13.08 -4.56
C VAL A 136 9.52 -12.02 -4.21
N GLN A 137 10.03 -12.08 -2.99
CA GLN A 137 11.19 -11.29 -2.55
C GLN A 137 12.43 -12.17 -2.58
N ALA A 138 13.54 -11.64 -3.09
CA ALA A 138 14.85 -12.25 -2.95
C ALA A 138 15.90 -11.25 -2.50
N GLU A 139 16.69 -11.66 -1.52
CA GLU A 139 17.80 -10.88 -0.98
C GLU A 139 19.13 -11.56 -1.33
N PHE A 140 20.03 -10.81 -1.96
CA PHE A 140 21.36 -11.30 -2.32
C PHE A 140 22.37 -10.14 -2.28
N GLN A 141 23.47 -10.31 -1.54
CA GLN A 141 24.55 -9.32 -1.45
C GLN A 141 24.06 -7.87 -1.20
N LYS A 142 23.16 -7.70 -0.23
CA LYS A 142 22.56 -6.38 0.14
C LYS A 142 21.60 -5.79 -0.90
N ILE A 143 21.38 -6.47 -2.03
CA ILE A 143 20.41 -6.11 -3.05
C ILE A 143 19.10 -6.81 -2.75
N CYS A 144 17.99 -6.10 -2.90
CA CYS A 144 16.66 -6.70 -2.84
C CYS A 144 15.99 -6.69 -4.21
N PHE A 145 15.41 -7.83 -4.58
CA PHE A 145 14.57 -7.99 -5.75
C PHE A 145 13.15 -8.32 -5.31
N ILE A 146 12.16 -7.63 -5.86
CA ILE A 146 10.74 -7.95 -5.68
C ILE A 146 10.15 -8.25 -7.05
N PHE A 147 9.47 -9.38 -7.19
CA PHE A 147 8.77 -9.76 -8.41
C PHE A 147 7.28 -10.00 -8.15
N VAL A 148 6.42 -9.35 -8.92
CA VAL A 148 4.97 -9.44 -8.79
C VAL A 148 4.38 -9.93 -10.11
N ALA A 149 3.52 -10.95 -10.03
CA ALA A 149 2.65 -11.34 -11.14
C ALA A 149 1.29 -10.64 -10.97
N VAL A 150 0.83 -9.93 -12.01
CA VAL A 150 -0.44 -9.19 -11.98
C VAL A 150 -1.53 -9.95 -12.74
N HIS A 151 -1.26 -10.27 -14.01
CA HIS A 151 -2.21 -10.94 -14.90
C HIS A 151 -1.66 -12.25 -15.48
N ASP A 152 -0.35 -12.30 -15.70
CA ASP A 152 0.36 -13.43 -16.28
C ASP A 152 1.57 -13.77 -15.40
N VAL A 153 1.66 -15.02 -14.96
CA VAL A 153 2.79 -15.53 -14.16
C VAL A 153 4.10 -15.59 -14.94
N HIS A 154 4.04 -15.46 -16.27
CA HIS A 154 5.20 -15.42 -17.14
C HIS A 154 5.76 -14.01 -17.37
N ARG A 155 4.97 -12.97 -17.09
CA ARG A 155 5.32 -11.55 -17.30
C ARG A 155 5.15 -10.74 -16.02
N LEU A 156 6.29 -10.45 -15.41
CA LEU A 156 6.38 -9.92 -14.05
C LEU A 156 6.67 -8.42 -14.05
N ILE A 157 6.26 -7.79 -12.96
CA ILE A 157 6.78 -6.48 -12.54
C ILE A 157 7.91 -6.75 -11.57
N GLY A 158 9.04 -6.10 -11.77
CA GLY A 158 10.21 -6.25 -10.92
C GLY A 158 10.68 -4.92 -10.37
N THR A 159 10.99 -4.90 -9.08
CA THR A 159 11.85 -3.84 -8.52
C THR A 159 13.19 -4.41 -8.10
N THR A 160 14.23 -3.59 -8.24
CA THR A 160 15.59 -3.88 -7.77
C THR A 160 16.03 -2.72 -6.92
N THR A 161 16.40 -2.98 -5.66
CA THR A 161 16.82 -1.94 -4.72
C THR A 161 18.22 -2.22 -4.23
N ILE A 162 19.10 -1.23 -4.38
CA ILE A 162 20.51 -1.31 -4.03
C ILE A 162 20.84 -0.14 -3.10
N PRO A 163 21.20 -0.39 -1.82
CA PRO A 163 21.61 0.67 -0.92
C PRO A 163 22.97 1.24 -1.34
N ASP A 164 23.15 2.55 -1.18
CA ASP A 164 24.47 3.17 -1.34
C ASP A 164 25.43 2.68 -0.24
N LEU A 165 26.72 2.88 -0.45
CA LEU A 165 27.74 2.49 0.51
C LEU A 165 27.50 3.15 1.87
N GLY A 166 27.47 2.34 2.94
CA GLY A 166 27.25 2.80 4.30
C GLY A 166 25.77 2.97 4.70
N VAL A 167 24.83 2.82 3.76
CA VAL A 167 23.38 2.87 4.07
C VAL A 167 22.90 1.52 4.63
N SER A 168 22.03 1.56 5.63
CA SER A 168 21.43 0.36 6.23
C SER A 168 20.64 -0.46 5.20
N GLN A 169 20.70 -1.79 5.33
CA GLN A 169 19.98 -2.72 4.47
C GLN A 169 18.54 -2.99 4.90
N GLU A 170 18.17 -2.62 6.13
CA GLU A 170 16.85 -2.94 6.71
C GLU A 170 15.70 -2.35 5.87
N GLY A 171 15.92 -1.18 5.27
CA GLY A 171 14.95 -0.51 4.41
C GLY A 171 14.95 -0.96 2.94
N THR A 172 15.90 -1.79 2.51
CA THR A 172 16.10 -2.11 1.07
C THR A 172 14.91 -2.83 0.45
N CYS A 173 14.43 -3.91 1.07
CA CYS A 173 13.25 -4.62 0.55
C CYS A 173 11.95 -3.84 0.71
N PRO A 174 11.68 -3.20 1.88
CA PRO A 174 10.52 -2.32 2.02
C PRO A 174 10.46 -1.22 0.94
N ALA A 175 11.57 -0.56 0.63
CA ALA A 175 11.63 0.47 -0.41
C ALA A 175 11.21 -0.08 -1.79
N GLY A 176 11.78 -1.22 -2.20
CA GLY A 176 11.42 -1.88 -3.46
C GLY A 176 9.96 -2.36 -3.50
N ALA A 177 9.44 -2.86 -2.37
CA ALA A 177 8.05 -3.29 -2.24
C ALA A 177 7.08 -2.10 -2.32
N SER A 178 7.41 -0.97 -1.70
CA SER A 178 6.59 0.25 -1.75
C SER A 178 6.51 0.84 -3.15
N VAL A 179 7.63 0.87 -3.90
CA VAL A 179 7.63 1.28 -5.32
C VAL A 179 6.78 0.34 -6.17
N ALA A 180 6.92 -0.99 -5.98
CA ALA A 180 6.09 -1.96 -6.70
C ALA A 180 4.60 -1.79 -6.37
N ALA A 181 4.27 -1.57 -5.09
CA ALA A 181 2.90 -1.36 -4.64
C ALA A 181 2.27 -0.11 -5.28
N ALA A 182 3.00 1.01 -5.30
CA ALA A 182 2.55 2.24 -5.95
C ALA A 182 2.35 2.02 -7.47
N ALA A 183 3.31 1.38 -8.15
CA ALA A 183 3.22 1.09 -9.58
C ALA A 183 1.99 0.24 -9.96
N LEU A 184 1.60 -0.72 -9.12
CA LEU A 184 0.41 -1.54 -9.33
C LEU A 184 -0.88 -0.71 -9.33
N THR A 185 -0.91 0.43 -8.66
CA THR A 185 -2.06 1.35 -8.69
C THR A 185 -2.21 2.08 -10.02
N HIS A 186 -1.25 1.97 -10.94
CA HIS A 186 -1.30 2.55 -12.28
C HIS A 186 -1.60 1.54 -13.38
N ILE A 187 -1.82 0.27 -13.07
CA ILE A 187 -2.07 -0.77 -14.07
C ILE A 187 -3.57 -1.02 -14.23
N ARG A 188 -4.06 -1.00 -15.46
CA ARG A 188 -5.46 -1.30 -15.82
C ARG A 188 -5.63 -2.72 -16.33
#